data_AF-A0A6G7C2T2-F1
#
_entry.id   AF-A0A6G7C2T2-F1
#
_cell.length_a   1.000
_cell.length_b   1.000
_cell.length_c   1.000
_cell.angle_alpha   90.00
_cell.angle_beta   90.00
_cell.angle_gamma   90.00
#
_symmetry.space_group_name_H-M   'P 1'
#
loop_
_entity.id
_entity.type
_entity.pdbx_description
1 polymer ?
#
loop_
_entity_poly.entity_id
_entity_poly.type
_entity_poly.pdbx_seq_one_letter_code
_entity_poly.pdbx_strand_id
1 'polypeptide(L)'
;MTFSQTEDAYWKTITDRSEKIVAKLALQDQAKQEKAVHIIRDQYYLLNACYSLRDLKIKENTDKSLKEQITQETLQETTNLNQAFVKRLKEVLTDPEVEAVKNGMTYNVYPNTVKAYQDMIPRLTKDEVHMIDSLLYEARDFAMQAESSEKKHAWFGKYKGKINNYLASHGYNLKEEGDKWAARLKK
;
A
#
# COMPACT_ATOMS: atom_id res chain seq x y z
N MET A 1 26.31 1.13 -18.94
CA MET A 1 25.06 0.36 -19.05
C MET A 1 24.18 1.07 -20.05
N THR A 2 23.68 0.37 -21.06
CA THR A 2 22.75 0.93 -22.05
C THR A 2 21.35 1.04 -21.44
N PHE A 3 20.53 1.94 -21.98
CA PHE A 3 19.13 2.14 -21.54
C PHE A 3 18.30 0.83 -21.53
N SER A 4 18.59 -0.09 -22.47
CA SER A 4 17.95 -1.41 -22.52
C SER A 4 18.38 -2.35 -21.38
N GLN A 5 19.65 -2.32 -20.94
CA GLN A 5 20.11 -3.14 -19.81
C GLN A 5 19.45 -2.74 -18.48
N THR A 6 19.11 -1.45 -18.33
CA THR A 6 18.42 -0.95 -17.13
C THR A 6 16.93 -1.31 -17.13
N GLU A 7 16.30 -1.36 -18.30
CA GLU A 7 14.89 -1.75 -18.45
C GLU A 7 14.69 -3.25 -18.19
N ASP A 8 15.57 -4.11 -18.72
CA ASP A 8 15.54 -5.55 -18.49
C ASP A 8 15.73 -5.90 -16.99
N ALA A 9 16.67 -5.24 -16.33
CA ALA A 9 16.93 -5.44 -14.90
C ALA A 9 15.75 -4.96 -14.03
N TYR A 10 15.13 -3.83 -14.41
CA TYR A 10 13.93 -3.34 -13.74
C TYR A 10 12.76 -4.31 -13.92
N TRP A 11 12.51 -4.75 -15.15
CA TRP A 11 11.45 -5.71 -15.48
C TRP A 11 11.58 -7.00 -14.68
N LYS A 12 12.80 -7.55 -14.59
CA LYS A 12 13.07 -8.72 -13.74
C LYS A 12 12.72 -8.43 -12.27
N THR A 13 13.16 -7.30 -11.74
CA THR A 13 12.93 -6.92 -10.33
C THR A 13 11.43 -6.84 -9.98
N ILE A 14 10.62 -6.22 -10.84
CA ILE A 14 9.17 -6.12 -10.62
C ILE A 14 8.46 -7.46 -10.86
N THR A 15 8.99 -8.32 -11.72
CA THR A 15 8.50 -9.70 -11.92
C THR A 15 8.75 -10.54 -10.68
N ASP A 16 10.00 -10.63 -10.20
CA ASP A 16 10.38 -11.36 -8.98
C ASP A 16 9.57 -10.91 -7.76
N ARG A 17 9.31 -9.60 -7.66
CA ARG A 17 8.46 -9.03 -6.60
C ARG A 17 7.02 -9.50 -6.71
N SER A 18 6.47 -9.51 -7.91
CA SER A 18 5.08 -9.92 -8.17
C SER A 18 4.89 -11.41 -7.91
N GLU A 19 5.84 -12.25 -8.33
CA GLU A 19 5.88 -13.68 -8.03
C GLU A 19 5.88 -13.94 -6.52
N LYS A 20 6.70 -13.22 -5.74
CA LYS A 20 6.72 -13.33 -4.27
C LYS A 20 5.39 -12.97 -3.62
N ILE A 21 4.61 -12.07 -4.21
CA ILE A 21 3.27 -11.73 -3.72
C ILE A 21 2.33 -12.88 -4.04
N VAL A 22 2.27 -13.33 -5.30
CA VAL A 22 1.36 -14.39 -5.76
C VAL A 22 1.65 -15.73 -5.09
N ALA A 23 2.91 -16.07 -4.84
CA ALA A 23 3.29 -17.30 -4.16
C ALA A 23 2.62 -17.45 -2.76
N LYS A 24 2.38 -16.33 -2.07
CA LYS A 24 1.72 -16.33 -0.75
C LYS A 24 0.21 -16.62 -0.82
N LEU A 25 -0.40 -16.53 -2.00
CA LEU A 25 -1.81 -16.86 -2.19
C LEU A 25 -2.04 -18.38 -2.28
N ALA A 26 -0.98 -19.17 -2.49
CA ALA A 26 -1.05 -20.63 -2.60
C ALA A 26 -2.12 -21.13 -3.60
N LEU A 27 -2.26 -20.42 -4.72
CA LEU A 27 -3.20 -20.77 -5.79
C LEU A 27 -2.84 -22.15 -6.38
N GLN A 28 -3.84 -22.98 -6.69
CA GLN A 28 -3.58 -24.29 -7.31
C GLN A 28 -3.43 -24.21 -8.84
N ASP A 29 -4.07 -23.21 -9.46
CA ASP A 29 -4.08 -23.01 -10.90
C ASP A 29 -2.88 -22.17 -11.35
N GLN A 30 -1.96 -22.78 -12.12
CA GLN A 30 -0.75 -22.13 -12.62
C GLN A 30 -1.05 -21.01 -13.63
N ALA A 31 -2.07 -21.16 -14.48
CA ALA A 31 -2.44 -20.11 -15.42
C ALA A 31 -3.03 -18.89 -14.69
N LYS A 32 -3.78 -19.13 -13.61
CA LYS A 32 -4.26 -18.07 -12.71
C LYS A 32 -3.09 -17.36 -12.00
N GLN A 33 -2.09 -18.11 -11.51
CA GLN A 33 -0.89 -17.53 -10.91
C GLN A 33 -0.14 -16.62 -11.89
N GLU A 34 0.14 -17.12 -13.09
CA GLU A 34 0.88 -16.37 -14.12
C GLU A 34 0.16 -15.08 -14.50
N LYS A 35 -1.16 -15.14 -14.73
CA LYS A 35 -1.99 -13.95 -14.98
C LYS A 35 -1.92 -12.95 -13.84
N ALA A 36 -2.02 -13.40 -12.58
CA ALA A 36 -1.90 -12.52 -11.42
C ALA A 36 -0.52 -11.85 -11.33
N VAL A 37 0.56 -12.60 -11.60
CA VAL A 37 1.93 -12.06 -11.63
C VAL A 37 2.04 -10.96 -12.68
N HIS A 38 1.54 -11.19 -13.90
CA HIS A 38 1.55 -10.20 -14.98
C HIS A 38 0.76 -8.94 -14.60
N ILE A 39 -0.45 -9.08 -14.06
CA ILE A 39 -1.28 -7.93 -13.66
C ILE A 39 -0.57 -7.07 -12.59
N ILE A 40 0.08 -7.69 -11.60
CA ILE A 40 0.81 -6.97 -10.53
C ILE A 40 2.08 -6.31 -11.08
N ARG A 41 2.85 -7.02 -11.90
CA ARG A 41 4.07 -6.51 -12.54
C ARG A 41 3.75 -5.28 -13.39
N ASP A 42 2.74 -5.38 -14.23
CA ASP A 42 2.33 -4.30 -15.13
C ASP A 42 1.86 -3.08 -14.33
N GLN A 43 1.20 -3.28 -13.18
CA GLN A 43 0.86 -2.17 -12.28
C GLN A 43 2.10 -1.46 -11.72
N TYR A 44 3.14 -2.19 -11.31
CA TYR A 44 4.40 -1.57 -10.89
C TYR A 44 5.05 -0.76 -12.02
N TYR A 45 5.07 -1.31 -13.23
CA TYR A 45 5.61 -0.63 -14.40
C TYR A 45 4.84 0.67 -14.72
N LEU A 46 3.51 0.61 -14.76
CA LEU A 46 2.65 1.76 -15.08
C LEU A 46 2.77 2.88 -14.04
N LEU A 47 2.80 2.53 -12.74
CA LEU A 47 3.03 3.53 -11.68
C LEU A 47 4.41 4.18 -11.84
N ASN A 48 5.45 3.39 -12.11
CA ASN A 48 6.80 3.92 -12.31
C ASN A 48 6.89 4.86 -13.51
N ALA A 49 6.24 4.51 -14.63
CA ALA A 49 6.20 5.36 -15.83
C ALA A 49 5.51 6.71 -15.53
N CYS A 50 4.34 6.67 -14.88
CA CYS A 50 3.58 7.85 -14.50
C CYS A 50 4.40 8.79 -13.60
N TYR A 51 5.05 8.23 -12.57
CA TYR A 51 5.87 9.01 -11.64
C TYR A 51 7.18 9.51 -12.24
N SER A 52 7.82 8.73 -13.12
CA SER A 52 9.00 9.18 -13.86
C SER A 52 8.67 10.37 -14.75
N LEU A 53 7.52 10.34 -15.43
CA LEU A 53 7.05 11.45 -16.25
C LEU A 53 6.74 12.70 -15.41
N ARG A 54 6.06 12.53 -14.27
CA ARG A 54 5.82 13.62 -13.31
C ARG A 54 7.14 14.27 -12.89
N ASP A 55 8.15 13.48 -12.52
CA ASP A 55 9.43 14.00 -12.03
C ASP A 55 10.18 14.78 -13.09
N LEU A 56 10.17 14.30 -14.34
CA LEU A 56 10.70 15.02 -15.49
C LEU A 56 9.99 16.37 -15.66
N LYS A 57 8.65 16.37 -15.73
CA LYS A 57 7.85 17.60 -15.86
C LYS A 57 8.11 18.58 -14.70
N ILE A 58 8.17 18.11 -13.45
CA ILE A 58 8.44 18.96 -12.29
C ILE A 58 9.85 19.56 -12.34
N LYS A 59 10.83 18.83 -12.85
CA LYS A 59 12.22 19.29 -12.99
C LYS A 59 12.37 20.36 -14.08
N GLU A 60 11.64 20.22 -15.19
CA GLU A 60 11.68 21.15 -16.33
C GLU A 60 10.94 22.47 -16.08
N ASN A 61 10.06 22.50 -15.07
CA ASN A 61 9.29 23.69 -14.72
C ASN A 61 9.86 24.37 -13.47
N THR A 62 9.80 25.70 -13.40
CA THR A 62 10.16 26.48 -12.20
C THR A 62 8.94 27.08 -11.51
N ASP A 63 7.82 27.22 -12.23
CA ASP A 63 6.55 27.71 -11.71
C ASP A 63 5.94 26.72 -10.70
N LYS A 64 5.57 27.22 -9.52
CA LYS A 64 5.01 26.42 -8.43
C LYS A 64 3.59 25.94 -8.73
N SER A 65 2.76 26.79 -9.35
CA SER A 65 1.38 26.46 -9.73
C SER A 65 1.36 25.32 -10.76
N LEU A 66 2.25 25.37 -11.76
CA LEU A 66 2.38 24.29 -12.74
C LEU A 66 2.83 22.97 -12.08
N LYS A 67 3.76 23.01 -11.12
CA LYS A 67 4.18 21.81 -10.36
C LYS A 67 3.03 21.20 -9.55
N GLU A 68 2.22 22.04 -8.94
CA GLU A 68 1.02 21.61 -8.22
C GLU A 68 0.01 20.96 -9.17
N GLN A 69 -0.24 21.57 -10.34
CA GLN A 69 -1.10 20.99 -11.37
C GLN A 69 -0.59 19.62 -11.85
N ILE A 70 0.69 19.50 -12.19
CA ILE A 70 1.32 18.23 -12.60
C ILE A 70 1.13 17.16 -11.51
N THR A 71 1.26 17.54 -10.24
CA THR A 71 1.06 16.62 -9.11
C THR A 71 -0.39 16.14 -9.02
N GLN A 72 -1.37 17.01 -9.24
CA GLN A 72 -2.79 16.65 -9.24
C GLN A 72 -3.16 15.76 -10.43
N GLU A 73 -2.66 16.08 -11.63
CA GLU A 73 -2.86 15.24 -12.83
C GLU A 73 -2.30 13.83 -12.62
N THR A 74 -1.11 13.73 -12.03
CA THR A 74 -0.48 12.44 -11.69
C THR A 74 -1.31 11.67 -10.67
N LEU A 75 -1.87 12.35 -9.67
CA LEU A 75 -2.75 11.71 -8.69
C LEU A 75 -4.01 11.14 -9.35
N GLN A 76 -4.62 11.89 -10.28
CA GLN A 76 -5.78 11.41 -11.01
C GLN A 76 -5.45 10.20 -11.89
N GLU A 77 -4.31 10.25 -12.60
CA GLU A 77 -3.85 9.15 -13.45
C GLU A 77 -3.58 7.88 -12.63
N THR A 78 -2.83 8.00 -11.53
CA THR A 78 -2.54 6.87 -10.64
C THR A 78 -3.79 6.30 -9.96
N THR A 79 -4.79 7.15 -9.67
CA THR A 79 -6.10 6.71 -9.19
C THR A 79 -6.81 5.84 -10.23
N ASN A 80 -6.85 6.30 -11.49
CA ASN A 80 -7.47 5.55 -12.59
C ASN A 80 -6.74 4.22 -12.85
N LEU A 81 -5.40 4.23 -12.83
CA LEU A 81 -4.59 3.03 -12.96
C LEU A 81 -4.92 2.01 -11.85
N ASN A 82 -5.04 2.47 -10.61
CA ASN A 82 -5.35 1.59 -9.48
C ASN A 82 -6.77 1.00 -9.56
N GLN A 83 -7.76 1.76 -10.01
CA GLN A 83 -9.11 1.26 -10.25
C GLN A 83 -9.12 0.17 -11.34
N ALA A 84 -8.44 0.43 -12.47
CA ALA A 84 -8.31 -0.55 -13.55
C ALA A 84 -7.54 -1.80 -13.10
N PHE A 85 -6.51 -1.63 -12.29
CA PHE A 85 -5.75 -2.74 -11.70
C PHE A 85 -6.62 -3.64 -10.83
N VAL A 86 -7.39 -3.08 -9.90
CA VAL A 86 -8.29 -3.86 -9.04
C VAL A 86 -9.35 -4.60 -9.88
N LYS A 87 -9.88 -3.96 -10.93
CA LYS A 87 -10.81 -4.61 -11.86
C LYS A 87 -10.17 -5.83 -12.54
N ARG A 88 -8.97 -5.67 -13.12
CA ARG A 88 -8.23 -6.78 -13.77
C ARG A 88 -7.91 -7.91 -12.79
N LEU A 89 -7.55 -7.59 -11.55
CA LEU A 89 -7.35 -8.63 -10.53
C LEU A 89 -8.63 -9.42 -10.26
N LYS A 90 -9.79 -8.76 -10.16
CA LYS A 90 -11.09 -9.41 -9.90
C LYS A 90 -11.58 -10.28 -11.06
N GLU A 91 -11.06 -10.08 -12.27
CA GLU A 91 -11.34 -10.98 -13.42
C GLU A 91 -10.63 -12.33 -13.28
N VAL A 92 -9.61 -12.44 -12.42
CA VAL A 92 -8.75 -13.63 -12.29
C VAL A 92 -8.79 -14.21 -10.87
N LEU A 93 -8.92 -13.36 -9.85
CA LEU A 93 -8.83 -13.69 -8.43
C LEU A 93 -10.18 -13.47 -7.72
N THR A 94 -10.42 -14.24 -6.68
CA THR A 94 -11.52 -14.04 -5.72
C THR A 94 -11.27 -12.81 -4.85
N ASP A 95 -12.32 -12.23 -4.26
CA ASP A 95 -12.17 -11.05 -3.39
C ASP A 95 -11.12 -11.22 -2.28
N PRO A 96 -11.06 -12.34 -1.52
CA PRO A 96 -10.01 -12.55 -0.52
C PRO A 96 -8.59 -12.59 -1.09
N GLU A 97 -8.40 -13.18 -2.27
CA GLU A 97 -7.11 -13.22 -2.96
C GLU A 97 -6.70 -11.83 -3.45
N VAL A 98 -7.66 -11.02 -3.94
CA VAL A 98 -7.41 -9.61 -4.29
C VAL A 98 -6.95 -8.84 -3.06
N GLU A 99 -7.63 -8.99 -1.93
CA GLU A 99 -7.25 -8.35 -0.67
C GLU A 99 -5.84 -8.78 -0.20
N ALA A 100 -5.49 -10.05 -0.38
CA ALA A 100 -4.13 -10.55 -0.11
C ALA A 100 -3.07 -9.90 -1.03
N VAL A 101 -3.37 -9.69 -2.32
CA VAL A 101 -2.47 -8.95 -3.24
C VAL A 101 -2.29 -7.51 -2.79
N LYS A 102 -3.38 -6.80 -2.46
CA LYS A 102 -3.33 -5.42 -1.94
C LYS A 102 -2.44 -5.33 -0.69
N ASN A 103 -2.59 -6.28 0.23
CA ASN A 103 -1.76 -6.39 1.42
C ASN A 103 -0.29 -6.67 1.07
N GLY A 104 -0.02 -7.59 0.15
CA GLY A 104 1.33 -7.91 -0.32
C GLY A 104 2.05 -6.70 -0.93
N MET A 105 1.35 -5.92 -1.76
CA MET A 105 1.89 -4.72 -2.40
C MET A 105 2.18 -3.56 -1.42
N THR A 106 1.62 -3.64 -0.22
CA THR A 106 1.72 -2.64 0.86
C THR A 106 2.39 -3.21 2.11
N TYR A 107 3.23 -4.25 1.95
CA TYR A 107 4.04 -4.86 3.00
C TYR A 107 3.24 -5.39 4.19
N ASN A 108 1.97 -5.75 3.97
CA ASN A 108 1.03 -6.19 4.99
C ASN A 108 0.85 -5.19 6.14
N VAL A 109 1.13 -3.90 5.91
CA VAL A 109 1.09 -2.88 6.99
C VAL A 109 -0.31 -2.76 7.56
N TYR A 110 -1.35 -2.84 6.73
CA TYR A 110 -2.75 -2.81 7.18
C TYR A 110 -3.05 -3.92 8.22
N PRO A 111 -3.07 -5.22 7.85
CA PRO A 111 -3.45 -6.27 8.80
C PRO A 111 -2.52 -6.33 10.02
N ASN A 112 -1.21 -6.09 9.82
CA ASN A 112 -0.25 -6.10 10.93
C ASN A 112 -0.51 -4.94 11.91
N THR A 113 -0.88 -3.76 11.41
CA THR A 113 -1.15 -2.61 12.27
C THR A 113 -2.46 -2.78 13.03
N VAL A 114 -3.52 -3.30 12.40
CA VAL A 114 -4.78 -3.63 13.08
C VAL A 114 -4.52 -4.59 14.24
N LYS A 115 -3.78 -5.68 13.97
CA LYS A 115 -3.39 -6.65 15.01
C LYS A 115 -2.58 -5.99 16.13
N ALA A 116 -1.61 -5.16 15.79
CA ALA A 116 -0.78 -4.47 16.78
C ALA A 116 -1.60 -3.55 17.71
N TYR A 117 -2.60 -2.84 17.20
CA TYR A 117 -3.48 -2.03 18.06
C TYR A 117 -4.32 -2.90 19.01
N GLN A 118 -4.86 -4.03 18.54
CA GLN A 118 -5.61 -4.96 19.38
C GLN A 118 -4.71 -5.59 20.47
N ASP A 119 -3.49 -5.99 20.11
CA ASP A 119 -2.52 -6.55 21.06
C ASP A 119 -2.04 -5.51 22.09
N MET A 120 -1.85 -4.26 21.63
CA MET A 120 -1.42 -3.13 22.47
C MET A 120 -2.51 -2.70 23.44
N ILE A 121 -3.77 -2.68 22.99
CA ILE A 121 -4.93 -2.24 23.78
C ILE A 121 -6.01 -3.35 23.74
N PRO A 122 -5.88 -4.41 24.56
CA PRO A 122 -6.83 -5.54 24.54
C PRO A 122 -8.26 -5.18 24.93
N ARG A 123 -8.46 -4.00 25.50
CA ARG A 123 -9.75 -3.46 25.96
C ARG A 123 -10.47 -2.60 24.92
N LEU A 124 -9.95 -2.49 23.70
CA LEU A 124 -10.64 -1.79 22.61
C LEU A 124 -12.04 -2.38 22.41
N THR A 125 -13.03 -1.50 22.26
CA THR A 125 -14.39 -1.90 21.92
C THR A 125 -14.46 -2.36 20.46
N LYS A 126 -15.55 -3.06 20.10
CA LYS A 126 -15.76 -3.50 18.71
C LYS A 126 -15.81 -2.33 17.72
N ASP A 127 -16.44 -1.23 18.12
CA ASP A 127 -16.58 -0.03 17.28
C ASP A 127 -15.23 0.66 17.06
N GLU A 128 -14.39 0.73 18.09
CA GLU A 128 -13.04 1.29 17.98
C GLU A 128 -12.14 0.42 17.09
N VAL A 129 -12.23 -0.92 17.21
CA VAL A 129 -11.53 -1.83 16.29
C VAL A 129 -12.00 -1.64 14.86
N HIS A 130 -13.31 -1.51 14.63
CA HIS A 130 -13.86 -1.27 13.30
C HIS A 130 -13.41 0.08 12.70
N MET A 131 -13.31 1.13 13.53
CA MET A 131 -12.78 2.43 13.10
C MET A 131 -11.30 2.33 12.70
N ILE A 132 -10.47 1.65 13.50
CA ILE A 132 -9.06 1.40 13.19
C ILE A 132 -8.92 0.63 11.88
N ASP A 133 -9.72 -0.42 11.73
CA ASP A 133 -9.76 -1.28 10.54
C ASP A 133 -10.11 -0.47 9.28
N SER A 134 -11.20 0.31 9.33
CA SER A 134 -11.66 1.15 8.23
C SER A 134 -10.63 2.18 7.80
N LEU A 135 -9.99 2.87 8.77
CA LEU A 135 -8.95 3.85 8.51
C LEU A 135 -7.72 3.22 7.84
N LEU A 136 -7.29 2.04 8.28
CA LEU A 136 -6.13 1.38 7.69
C LEU A 136 -6.43 0.70 6.35
N TYR A 137 -7.68 0.26 6.15
CA TYR A 137 -8.17 -0.20 4.86
C TYR A 137 -8.08 0.93 3.82
N GLU A 138 -8.58 2.12 4.15
CA GLU A 138 -8.47 3.31 3.30
C GLU A 138 -7.00 3.71 3.06
N ALA A 139 -6.17 3.69 4.10
CA ALA A 139 -4.73 3.99 3.99
C ALA A 139 -4.02 3.06 2.99
N ARG A 140 -4.41 1.77 2.97
CA ARG A 140 -3.85 0.78 2.06
C ARG A 140 -4.17 1.11 0.60
N ASP A 141 -5.40 1.52 0.32
CA ASP A 141 -5.81 1.86 -1.05
C ASP A 141 -5.04 3.08 -1.60
N PHE A 142 -4.73 4.07 -0.75
CA PHE A 142 -3.80 5.15 -1.09
C PHE A 142 -2.35 4.69 -1.22
N ALA A 143 -1.88 3.84 -0.29
CA ALA A 143 -0.52 3.32 -0.34
C ALA A 143 -0.26 2.50 -1.61
N MET A 144 -1.23 1.73 -2.11
CA MET A 144 -1.06 0.96 -3.34
C MET A 144 -0.68 1.82 -4.56
N GLN A 145 -1.14 3.07 -4.58
CA GLN A 145 -0.87 4.02 -5.65
C GLN A 145 0.51 4.65 -5.54
N ALA A 146 1.16 4.61 -4.37
CA ALA A 146 2.37 5.35 -4.09
C ALA A 146 3.63 4.78 -4.77
N GLU A 147 4.52 5.69 -5.17
CA GLU A 147 5.72 5.43 -6.01
C GLU A 147 6.79 4.54 -5.36
N SER A 148 6.90 4.59 -4.03
CA SER A 148 8.03 3.99 -3.32
C SER A 148 7.61 3.41 -1.97
N SER A 149 8.47 2.58 -1.39
CA SER A 149 8.25 2.03 -0.04
C SER A 149 8.04 3.13 0.99
N GLU A 150 8.87 4.17 0.95
CA GLU A 150 8.77 5.30 1.87
C GLU A 150 7.42 6.01 1.76
N LYS A 151 6.96 6.32 0.54
CA LYS A 151 5.65 6.96 0.33
C LYS A 151 4.49 6.06 0.74
N LYS A 152 4.60 4.74 0.54
CA LYS A 152 3.63 3.76 1.07
C LYS A 152 3.53 3.84 2.57
N HIS A 153 4.66 3.82 3.28
CA HIS A 153 4.69 3.93 4.73
C HIS A 153 4.20 5.30 5.22
N ALA A 154 4.46 6.38 4.48
CA ALA A 154 3.96 7.72 4.80
C ALA A 154 2.43 7.78 4.83
N TRP A 155 1.75 7.12 3.88
CA TRP A 155 0.29 7.00 3.90
C TRP A 155 -0.22 6.31 5.17
N PHE A 156 0.34 5.16 5.52
CA PHE A 156 -0.01 4.50 6.79
C PHE A 156 0.33 5.38 8.01
N GLY A 157 1.45 6.10 8.00
CA GLY A 157 1.82 7.04 9.06
C GLY A 157 0.77 8.13 9.28
N LYS A 158 0.25 8.72 8.20
CA LYS A 158 -0.84 9.72 8.25
C LYS A 158 -2.09 9.15 8.92
N TYR A 159 -2.49 7.93 8.56
CA TYR A 159 -3.69 7.30 9.15
C TYR A 159 -3.47 6.79 10.58
N LYS A 160 -2.26 6.34 10.93
CA LYS A 160 -1.88 6.07 12.33
C LYS A 160 -1.99 7.33 13.19
N GLY A 161 -1.64 8.50 12.65
CA GLY A 161 -1.89 9.79 13.31
C GLY A 161 -3.37 10.04 13.57
N LYS A 162 -4.24 9.79 12.58
CA LYS A 162 -5.71 9.89 12.75
C LYS A 162 -6.23 8.93 13.82
N ILE A 163 -5.79 7.67 13.79
CA ILE A 163 -6.15 6.65 14.78
C ILE A 163 -5.71 7.08 16.19
N ASN A 164 -4.50 7.61 16.32
CA ASN A 164 -4.00 8.05 17.60
C ASN A 164 -4.85 9.18 18.20
N ASN A 165 -5.25 10.15 17.37
CA ASN A 165 -6.14 11.23 17.79
C ASN A 165 -7.54 10.71 18.18
N TYR A 166 -8.07 9.76 17.41
CA TYR A 166 -9.34 9.11 17.71
C TYR A 166 -9.31 8.37 19.05
N LEU A 167 -8.30 7.53 19.30
CA LEU A 167 -8.18 6.81 20.56
C LEU A 167 -7.93 7.76 21.74
N ALA A 168 -7.12 8.81 21.56
CA ALA A 168 -6.93 9.83 22.60
C ALA A 168 -8.25 10.51 22.98
N SER A 169 -9.13 10.82 22.01
CA SER A 169 -10.44 11.41 22.31
C SER A 169 -11.40 10.44 23.01
N HIS A 170 -11.13 9.14 22.95
CA HIS A 170 -11.86 8.08 23.67
C HIS A 170 -11.21 7.74 25.03
N GLY A 171 -10.21 8.54 25.46
CA GLY A 171 -9.61 8.43 26.79
C GLY A 171 -8.43 7.47 26.89
N TYR A 172 -7.89 6.99 25.77
CA TYR A 172 -6.68 6.15 25.78
C TYR A 172 -5.41 7.00 25.89
N ASN A 173 -4.54 6.64 26.84
CA ASN A 173 -3.16 7.15 26.86
C ASN A 173 -2.25 6.16 26.11
N LEU A 174 -2.00 6.43 24.82
CA LEU A 174 -1.25 5.52 23.95
C LEU A 174 0.21 5.30 24.38
N LYS A 175 0.80 6.26 25.10
CA LYS A 175 2.14 6.07 25.65
C LYS A 175 2.12 5.01 26.75
N GLU A 176 1.19 5.13 27.70
CA GLU A 176 1.03 4.14 28.76
C GLU A 176 0.61 2.77 28.21
N GLU A 177 -0.29 2.72 27.23
CA GLU A 177 -0.68 1.43 26.61
C GLU A 177 0.50 0.76 25.90
N GLY A 178 1.35 1.55 25.24
CA GLY A 178 2.60 1.07 24.65
C GLY A 178 3.58 0.51 25.70
N ASP A 179 3.76 1.21 26.82
CA ASP A 179 4.63 0.75 27.91
C ASP A 179 4.11 -0.55 28.55
N LYS A 180 2.79 -0.63 28.79
CA LYS A 180 2.12 -1.84 29.29
C LYS A 180 2.28 -3.00 28.30
N TRP A 181 2.16 -2.74 27.00
CA TRP A 181 2.33 -3.75 25.96
C TRP A 181 3.77 -4.27 25.89
N ALA A 182 4.76 -3.38 25.92
CA ALA A 182 6.17 -3.77 25.96
C ALA A 182 6.50 -4.63 27.20
N ALA A 183 5.90 -4.31 28.35
CA ALA A 183 6.04 -5.12 29.56
C ALA A 183 5.40 -6.52 29.42
N ARG A 184 4.30 -6.67 28.65
CA ARG A 184 3.69 -7.97 28.34
C ARG A 184 4.58 -8.83 27.43
N LEU A 185 5.27 -8.21 26.46
CA LEU A 185 6.14 -8.91 25.51
C LEU A 185 7.47 -9.39 26.09
N LYS A 186 7.90 -8.85 27.23
CA LYS A 186 9.14 -9.23 27.93
C LYS A 186 8.98 -10.44 28.88
N LYS A 187 7.75 -10.93 29.06
CA LYS A 187 7.43 -12.11 29.87
C LYS A 187 7.36 -13.35 28.99
#